data_AF-A0A750P4W7-F1
#
_entry.id   AF-A0A750P4W7-F1
#
_cell.length_a   1.000
_cell.length_b   1.000
_cell.length_c   1.000
_cell.angle_alpha   90.00
_cell.angle_beta   90.00
_cell.angle_gamma   90.00
#
_symmetry.space_group_name_H-M   'P 1'
#
loop_
_entity.id
_entity.type
_entity.pdbx_description
1 polymer ?
#
loop_
_entity_poly.entity_id
_entity_poly.type
_entity_poly.pdbx_seq_one_letter_code
_entity_poly.pdbx_strand_id
1 'polypeptide(L)'
;MLAQVYGTETIRIQQNHKCNDDRFIEGKHFFKLEGTELKAFKNRLSLSESVGKRTRSLVLWTERGAARHAKMLETDQAWEVFVKLEDCYFTQKQPVPARQSHPAIPFPKERRFVVTVFPD
;
A
#
# COMPACT_ATOMS: atom_id res chain seq x y z
N MET A 1 9.06 12.61 0.06
CA MET A 1 9.54 11.24 0.39
C MET A 1 8.86 10.17 -0.45
N LEU A 2 7.53 9.96 -0.38
CA LEU A 2 6.87 8.86 -1.14
C LEU A 2 7.07 8.96 -2.67
N ALA A 3 6.98 10.17 -3.22
CA ALA A 3 7.19 10.41 -4.64
C ALA A 3 8.62 10.03 -5.09
N GLN A 4 9.63 10.33 -4.25
CA GLN A 4 11.02 9.96 -4.50
C GLN A 4 11.23 8.45 -4.47
N VAL A 5 10.58 7.74 -3.53
CA VAL A 5 10.63 6.27 -3.47
C VAL A 5 10.08 5.64 -4.76
N TYR A 6 9.01 6.21 -5.32
CA TYR A 6 8.43 5.70 -6.56
C TYR A 6 9.00 6.35 -7.83
N GLY A 7 10.06 7.14 -7.74
CA GLY A 7 10.64 7.82 -8.92
C GLY A 7 9.63 8.70 -9.67
N THR A 8 8.69 9.31 -8.95
CA THR A 8 7.59 10.11 -9.53
C THR A 8 7.50 11.48 -8.86
N GLU A 9 6.67 12.36 -9.41
CA GLU A 9 6.35 13.64 -8.81
C GLU A 9 5.27 13.52 -7.73
N THR A 10 5.33 14.41 -6.74
CA THR A 10 4.35 14.49 -5.64
C THR A 10 2.93 14.74 -6.14
N ILE A 11 2.77 15.49 -7.24
CA ILE A 11 1.48 15.74 -7.86
C ILE A 11 0.82 14.45 -8.37
N ARG A 12 1.60 13.51 -8.91
CA ARG A 12 1.07 12.23 -9.39
C ARG A 12 0.53 11.39 -8.24
N ILE A 13 1.20 11.39 -7.08
CA ILE A 13 0.70 10.72 -5.86
C ILE A 13 -0.64 11.30 -5.43
N GLN A 14 -0.77 12.62 -5.41
CA GLN A 14 -2.01 13.30 -5.01
C GLN A 14 -3.14 13.03 -6.01
N GLN A 15 -2.86 13.10 -7.30
CA GLN A 15 -3.82 12.81 -8.35
C GLN A 15 -4.26 11.35 -8.32
N ASN A 16 -3.33 10.44 -8.08
CA ASN A 16 -3.63 9.02 -7.92
C ASN A 16 -4.61 8.75 -6.78
N HIS A 17 -4.37 9.36 -5.61
CA HIS A 17 -5.30 9.29 -4.49
C HIS A 17 -6.66 9.87 -4.84
N LYS A 18 -6.69 11.05 -5.49
CA LYS A 18 -7.94 11.73 -5.87
C LYS A 18 -8.77 10.93 -6.88
N CYS A 19 -8.13 10.25 -7.83
CA CYS A 19 -8.81 9.46 -8.86
C CYS A 19 -9.27 8.07 -8.37
N ASN A 20 -8.79 7.62 -7.21
CA ASN A 20 -9.07 6.30 -6.65
C ASN A 20 -9.46 6.40 -5.17
N ASP A 21 -10.09 7.50 -4.77
CA ASP A 21 -10.36 7.81 -3.37
C ASP A 21 -11.21 6.72 -2.70
N ASP A 22 -12.13 6.11 -3.45
CA ASP A 22 -12.92 4.91 -3.13
C ASP A 22 -12.06 3.70 -2.71
N ARG A 23 -10.82 3.62 -3.20
CA ARG A 23 -9.86 2.59 -2.85
C ARG A 23 -9.01 2.98 -1.64
N PHE A 24 -9.10 4.19 -1.11
CA PHE A 24 -8.39 4.56 0.10
C PHE A 24 -9.35 4.64 1.29
N ILE A 25 -8.83 4.30 2.46
CA ILE A 25 -9.61 4.19 3.69
C ILE A 25 -8.77 4.86 4.75
N GLU A 26 -9.29 5.95 5.29
CA GLU A 26 -8.65 6.68 6.38
C GLU A 26 -8.49 5.75 7.60
N GLY A 27 -7.38 5.88 8.32
CA GLY A 27 -6.99 4.99 9.41
C GLY A 27 -6.33 3.68 8.98
N LYS A 28 -6.56 3.21 7.74
CA LYS A 28 -5.93 1.99 7.20
C LYS A 28 -4.82 2.30 6.21
N HIS A 29 -5.08 3.19 5.26
CA HIS A 29 -4.15 3.52 4.18
C HIS A 29 -3.49 4.89 4.38
N PHE A 30 -4.19 5.82 5.02
CA PHE A 30 -3.64 7.14 5.32
C PHE A 30 -4.26 7.74 6.58
N PHE A 31 -3.62 8.77 7.10
CA PHE A 31 -4.16 9.68 8.11
C PHE A 31 -4.08 11.11 7.60
N LYS A 32 -5.17 11.86 7.68
CA LYS A 32 -5.20 13.26 7.27
C LYS A 32 -5.15 14.16 8.51
N LEU A 33 -4.10 14.97 8.61
CA LEU A 33 -3.95 15.95 9.68
C LEU A 33 -4.34 17.34 9.16
N GLU A 34 -5.28 17.98 9.85
CA GLU A 34 -5.75 19.33 9.56
C GLU A 34 -5.88 20.15 10.85
N GLY A 35 -5.98 21.47 10.72
CA GLY A 35 -6.28 22.36 11.85
C GLY A 35 -5.34 22.21 13.05
N THR A 36 -5.92 21.92 14.22
CA THR A 36 -5.20 21.82 15.50
C THR A 36 -4.25 20.62 15.54
N GLU A 37 -4.64 19.49 14.97
CA GLU A 37 -3.81 18.28 14.92
C GLU A 37 -2.55 18.53 14.08
N LEU A 38 -2.69 19.18 12.93
CA LEU A 38 -1.55 19.57 12.10
C LEU A 38 -0.64 20.55 12.82
N LYS A 39 -1.19 21.51 13.57
CA LYS A 39 -0.41 22.48 14.35
C LYS A 39 0.36 21.77 15.47
N ALA A 40 -0.28 20.88 16.21
CA ALA A 40 0.37 20.09 17.26
C ALA A 40 1.47 19.18 16.69
N PHE A 41 1.23 18.59 15.53
CA PHE A 41 2.21 17.75 14.83
C PHE A 41 3.43 18.55 14.36
N LYS A 42 3.22 19.73 13.76
CA LYS A 42 4.30 20.66 13.36
C LYS A 42 5.12 21.18 14.55
N ASN A 43 4.51 21.35 15.71
CA ASN A 43 5.18 21.85 16.91
C ASN A 43 6.13 20.83 17.54
N ARG A 44 6.12 19.57 17.10
CA ARG A 44 7.13 18.59 17.51
C ARG A 44 8.45 18.96 16.84
N LEU A 45 9.50 19.19 17.64
CA LEU A 45 10.79 19.79 17.25
C LEU A 45 11.43 19.19 15.98
N SER A 46 11.20 17.91 15.69
CA SER A 46 11.78 17.23 14.52
C SER A 46 11.03 17.46 13.20
N LEU A 47 9.78 17.94 13.23
CA LEU A 47 8.92 17.99 12.04
C LEU A 47 8.58 19.39 11.54
N SER A 48 8.91 20.42 12.32
CA SER A 48 8.69 21.82 11.96
C SER A 48 9.45 22.22 10.68
N GLU A 49 10.60 21.59 10.42
CA GLU A 49 11.39 21.80 9.20
C GLU A 49 10.93 20.94 8.02
N SER A 50 10.37 19.75 8.29
CA SER A 50 9.92 18.81 7.25
C SER A 50 8.57 19.17 6.64
N VAL A 51 7.74 19.95 7.34
CA VAL A 51 6.41 20.34 6.87
C VAL A 51 6.34 21.86 6.67
N GLY A 52 5.96 22.28 5.46
CA GLY A 52 5.83 23.69 5.11
C GLY A 52 5.00 24.49 6.13
N LYS A 53 5.51 25.65 6.54
CA LYS A 53 4.86 26.53 7.53
C LYS A 53 3.40 26.85 7.17
N ARG A 54 3.10 27.04 5.88
CA ARG A 54 1.76 27.37 5.34
C ARG A 54 0.90 26.16 4.95
N THR A 55 1.37 24.93 5.13
CA THR A 55 0.59 23.72 4.82
C THR A 55 -0.69 23.69 5.65
N ARG A 56 -1.84 23.62 4.98
CA ARG A 56 -3.19 23.58 5.60
C ARG A 56 -3.66 22.16 5.92
N SER A 57 -3.12 21.17 5.23
CA SER A 57 -3.42 19.75 5.42
C SER A 57 -2.20 18.90 5.11
N LEU A 58 -2.01 17.82 5.86
CA LEU A 58 -0.94 16.86 5.65
C LEU A 58 -1.53 15.45 5.60
N VAL A 59 -1.18 14.69 4.57
CA VAL A 59 -1.55 13.28 4.46
C VAL A 59 -0.34 12.42 4.79
N LEU A 60 -0.49 11.56 5.79
CA LEU A 60 0.50 10.57 6.19
C LEU A 60 0.08 9.21 5.63
N TRP A 61 0.94 8.59 4.84
CA TRP A 61 0.68 7.29 4.21
C TRP A 61 1.19 6.16 5.09
N THR A 62 0.37 5.14 5.30
CA THR A 62 0.83 3.88 5.90
C THR A 62 1.58 3.05 4.86
N GLU A 63 2.29 2.01 5.28
CA GLU A 63 2.92 1.05 4.36
C GLU A 63 1.90 0.46 3.37
N ARG A 64 0.69 0.15 3.87
CA ARG A 64 -0.41 -0.35 3.02
C ARG A 64 -0.90 0.70 2.03
N GLY A 65 -0.93 1.97 2.42
CA GLY A 65 -1.27 3.09 1.53
C GLY A 65 -0.21 3.31 0.46
N ALA A 66 1.07 3.25 0.84
CA ALA A 66 2.19 3.30 -0.09
C ALA A 66 2.10 2.17 -1.12
N ALA A 67 1.91 0.92 -0.68
CA ALA A 67 1.73 -0.22 -1.58
C ALA A 67 0.54 -0.04 -2.56
N ARG A 68 -0.56 0.60 -2.15
CA ARG A 68 -1.66 0.95 -3.08
C ARG A 68 -1.23 1.97 -4.13
N HIS A 69 -0.40 2.95 -3.77
CA HIS A 69 0.16 3.86 -4.75
C HIS A 69 1.02 3.11 -5.77
N ALA A 70 1.87 2.18 -5.33
CA ALA A 70 2.65 1.35 -6.24
C ALA A 70 1.76 0.68 -7.29
N LYS A 71 0.60 0.11 -6.88
CA LYS A 71 -0.38 -0.54 -7.78
C LYS A 71 -0.82 0.27 -8.98
N MET A 72 -0.79 1.58 -8.84
CA MET A 72 -1.37 2.50 -9.81
C MET A 72 -0.29 3.40 -10.43
N LEU A 73 0.99 3.15 -10.14
CA LEU A 73 2.13 3.87 -10.72
C LEU A 73 2.88 2.92 -11.66
N GLU A 74 3.15 3.38 -12.88
CA GLU A 74 3.82 2.61 -13.93
C GLU A 74 5.35 2.85 -13.95
N THR A 75 5.94 3.27 -12.83
CA THR A 75 7.37 3.56 -12.75
C THR A 75 8.17 2.29 -12.45
N ASP A 76 9.40 2.20 -12.96
CA ASP A 76 10.30 1.06 -12.68
C ASP A 76 10.49 0.85 -11.17
N GLN A 77 10.56 1.94 -10.41
CA GLN A 77 10.69 1.91 -8.95
C GLN A 77 9.42 1.38 -8.25
N ALA A 78 8.22 1.64 -8.80
CA ALA A 78 6.99 1.03 -8.30
C ALA A 78 6.95 -0.47 -8.62
N TRP A 79 7.46 -0.88 -9.77
CA TRP A 79 7.62 -2.28 -10.15
C TRP A 79 8.55 -3.05 -9.20
N GLU A 80 9.68 -2.47 -8.78
CA GLU A 80 10.55 -3.11 -7.78
C GLU A 80 9.84 -3.35 -6.43
N VAL A 81 8.97 -2.43 -6.01
CA VAL A 81 8.18 -2.59 -4.79
C VAL A 81 7.18 -3.74 -4.95
N PHE A 82 6.61 -3.92 -6.14
CA PHE A 82 5.77 -5.08 -6.44
C PHE A 82 6.53 -6.39 -6.36
N VAL A 83 7.70 -6.48 -7.00
CA VAL A 83 8.53 -7.69 -6.95
C VAL A 83 8.84 -8.08 -5.51
N LYS A 84 9.21 -7.11 -4.67
CA LYS A 84 9.45 -7.37 -3.23
C LYS A 84 8.19 -7.86 -2.50
N LEU A 85 7.01 -7.33 -2.82
CA LEU A 85 5.75 -7.77 -2.22
C LEU A 85 5.39 -9.19 -2.67
N GLU A 86 5.61 -9.53 -3.94
CA GLU A 86 5.43 -10.88 -4.49
C GLU A 86 6.40 -11.86 -3.85
N ASP A 87 7.69 -11.52 -3.80
CA ASP A 87 8.72 -12.32 -3.14
C ASP A 87 8.34 -12.58 -1.68
N CYS A 88 7.87 -11.57 -0.94
CA CYS A 88 7.38 -11.75 0.43
C CYS A 88 6.16 -12.68 0.48
N TYR A 89 5.22 -12.56 -0.45
CA TYR A 89 4.02 -13.38 -0.48
C TYR A 89 4.33 -14.86 -0.76
N PHE A 90 5.23 -15.13 -1.72
CA PHE A 90 5.58 -16.51 -2.11
C PHE A 90 6.64 -17.15 -1.22
N THR A 91 7.55 -16.37 -0.62
CA THR A 91 8.58 -16.86 0.31
C THR A 91 8.01 -17.19 1.69
N GLN A 92 6.89 -16.57 2.09
CA GLN A 92 6.19 -16.89 3.35
C GLN A 92 5.56 -18.30 3.40
N LYS A 93 5.80 -19.16 2.40
CA LYS A 93 5.50 -20.60 2.45
C LYS A 93 6.49 -21.41 3.31
N GLN A 94 7.08 -20.84 4.36
CA GLN A 94 7.57 -21.67 5.46
C GLN A 94 6.39 -21.98 6.39
N PRO A 95 6.15 -23.27 6.72
CA PRO A 95 4.98 -23.67 7.46
C PRO A 95 4.97 -22.98 8.83
N VAL A 96 3.94 -22.16 9.07
CA VAL A 96 3.51 -21.83 10.42
C VAL A 96 3.37 -23.17 11.15
N PRO A 97 4.12 -23.44 12.25
CA PRO A 97 3.90 -24.66 13.00
C PRO A 97 2.44 -24.67 13.41
N ALA A 98 1.71 -25.68 12.93
CA ALA A 98 0.28 -25.79 13.08
C ALA A 98 -0.09 -25.64 14.56
N ARG A 99 -0.68 -24.50 14.93
CA ARG A 99 -1.50 -24.45 16.15
C ARG A 99 -2.70 -25.35 15.86
N GLN A 100 -2.64 -26.53 16.45
CA GLN A 100 -3.71 -27.52 16.42
C GLN A 100 -5.01 -26.91 16.98
N SER A 101 -6.12 -27.49 16.50
CA SER A 101 -7.50 -27.45 17.00
C SER A 101 -8.50 -26.48 16.35
N HIS A 102 -8.91 -26.77 15.10
CA HIS A 102 -10.31 -26.62 14.69
C HIS A 102 -10.68 -27.77 13.71
N PRO A 103 -11.87 -28.39 13.82
CA PRO A 103 -12.23 -29.56 13.04
C PRO A 103 -12.38 -29.20 11.56
N ALA A 104 -11.77 -30.01 10.71
CA ALA A 104 -11.71 -29.84 9.28
C ALA A 104 -13.10 -29.96 8.63
N ILE A 105 -13.50 -28.93 7.87
CA ILE A 105 -14.50 -29.10 6.81
C ILE A 105 -13.75 -29.67 5.60
N PRO A 106 -14.11 -30.85 5.05
CA PRO A 106 -13.42 -31.40 3.90
C PRO A 106 -13.76 -30.58 2.65
N PHE A 107 -12.79 -29.86 2.10
CA PHE A 107 -12.90 -29.36 0.74
C PHE A 107 -12.71 -30.54 -0.24
N PRO A 108 -13.57 -30.68 -1.26
CA PRO A 108 -13.47 -31.78 -2.22
C PRO A 108 -12.20 -31.61 -3.05
N LYS A 109 -11.35 -32.65 -3.04
CA LYS A 109 -10.20 -32.79 -3.93
C LYS A 109 -10.70 -33.20 -5.32
N GLU A 110 -10.02 -32.67 -6.33
CA GLU A 110 -10.16 -32.92 -7.77
C GLU A 110 -11.20 -32.09 -8.54
N ARG A 111 -10.71 -31.00 -9.12
CA ARG A 111 -10.85 -30.75 -10.56
C ARG A 111 -9.55 -30.17 -11.11
N ARG A 112 -8.77 -30.99 -11.83
CA ARG A 112 -7.72 -30.50 -12.73
C ARG A 112 -8.42 -29.73 -13.83
N PHE A 113 -8.21 -28.42 -13.91
CA PHE A 113 -8.56 -27.66 -15.11
C PHE A 113 -7.42 -27.84 -16.11
N VAL A 114 -7.64 -28.66 -17.13
CA VAL A 114 -6.81 -28.63 -18.34
C VAL A 114 -7.33 -27.47 -19.16
N VAL A 115 -6.59 -26.36 -19.21
CA VAL A 115 -6.85 -25.27 -20.14
C VAL A 115 -6.26 -25.69 -21.48
N THR A 116 -7.11 -26.10 -22.43
CA THR A 116 -6.70 -26.29 -23.82
C THR A 116 -6.89 -24.95 -24.53
N VAL A 117 -5.80 -24.38 -25.05
CA VAL A 117 -5.85 -23.20 -25.92
C VAL A 117 -5.94 -23.72 -27.36
N PHE A 118 -7.01 -23.40 -28.07
CA PHE A 118 -7.09 -23.62 -29.51
C PHE A 118 -6.51 -22.38 -30.21
N PRO A 119 -5.63 -22.53 -31.21
CA PRO A 119 -5.29 -21.43 -32.11
C PRO A 119 -6.43 -21.26 -33.15
N ASP A 120 -6.69 -20.01 -33.53
CA ASP A 120 -7.58 -19.63 -34.64
C ASP A 120 -7.09 -20.18 -36.00
#